data_AF-A0A914G9T2-F1
#
_entry.id   AF-A0A914G9T2-F1
#
_cell.length_a   1.000
_cell.length_b   1.000
_cell.length_c   1.000
_cell.angle_alpha   90.00
_cell.angle_beta   90.00
_cell.angle_gamma   90.00
#
_symmetry.space_group_name_H-M   'P 1'
#
loop_
_entity.id
_entity.type
_entity.pdbx_description
1 polymer ?
#
loop_
_entity_poly.entity_id
_entity_poly.type
_entity_poly.pdbx_seq_one_letter_code
_entity_poly.pdbx_strand_id
1 'polypeptide(L)'
;MRESGASNEALMAKTEELLATVEDETLRKEADEHKEDCLKVFGIKSRKIRDCGFDTEKHLTWLTDEQKDILTQMKAEKKAPQDIHKKIFEFYDTTTGETRTKAKELMQGGCKDVLKHVLGEEKTAELKAMKESGASNDEMSSKIKDMMDEIDDKEKKSYAVAYEGPCKRIFGVGSRKRRDHHHGHKLEDYLKTHLSWLTSEQGETLKTMKADGKTPSEL
;
A
#
# COMPACT_ATOMS: atom_id res chain seq x y z
N MET A 1 30.76 -9.81 27.19
CA MET A 1 30.38 -10.98 26.37
C MET A 1 29.81 -10.57 25.00
N ARG A 2 30.58 -9.86 24.17
CA ARG A 2 30.33 -9.70 22.73
C ARG A 2 31.62 -10.01 21.95
N GLU A 3 32.37 -10.99 22.46
CA GLU A 3 33.64 -11.44 21.88
C GLU A 3 33.47 -12.74 21.09
N SER A 4 32.35 -13.45 21.26
CA SER A 4 31.97 -14.55 20.38
C SER A 4 31.05 -14.01 19.29
N GLY A 5 31.45 -14.14 18.02
CA GLY A 5 30.61 -13.88 16.84
C GLY A 5 29.43 -14.86 16.71
N ALA A 6 28.71 -15.11 17.81
CA ALA A 6 27.50 -15.92 17.84
C ALA A 6 26.38 -15.16 17.12
N SER A 7 25.63 -15.87 16.27
CA SER A 7 24.46 -15.28 15.61
C SER A 7 23.40 -14.89 16.64
N ASN A 8 22.58 -13.89 16.32
CA ASN A 8 21.47 -13.46 17.17
C ASN A 8 20.50 -14.61 17.49
N GLU A 9 20.34 -15.56 16.56
CA GLU A 9 19.55 -16.77 16.72
C GLU A 9 20.13 -17.72 17.79
N ALA A 10 21.45 -17.91 17.80
CA ALA A 10 22.12 -18.73 18.82
C ALA A 10 22.02 -18.11 20.22
N LEU A 11 22.07 -16.78 20.32
CA LEU A 11 21.89 -16.05 21.59
C LEU A 11 20.45 -16.12 22.10
N MET A 12 19.45 -16.06 21.20
CA MET A 12 18.03 -16.25 21.56
C MET A 12 17.78 -17.66 22.08
N ALA A 13 18.25 -18.68 21.38
CA ALA A 13 18.10 -20.08 21.79
C ALA A 13 18.75 -20.34 23.15
N LYS A 14 19.94 -19.78 23.38
CA LYS A 14 20.64 -19.89 24.66
C LYS A 14 19.94 -19.16 25.81
N THR A 15 19.26 -18.05 25.51
CA THR A 15 18.44 -17.32 26.50
C THR A 15 17.22 -18.16 26.90
N GLU A 16 16.60 -18.87 25.95
CA GLU A 16 15.49 -19.78 26.22
C GLU A 16 15.91 -21.04 26.98
N GLU A 17 17.07 -21.60 26.65
CA GLU A 17 17.67 -22.71 27.37
C GLU A 17 17.93 -22.34 28.84
N LEU A 18 18.50 -21.15 29.10
CA LEU A 18 18.74 -20.66 30.46
C LEU A 18 17.45 -20.42 31.23
N LEU A 19 16.42 -19.83 30.61
CA LEU A 19 15.10 -19.65 31.23
C LEU A 19 14.41 -20.99 31.54
N ALA A 20 14.64 -22.02 30.73
CA ALA A 20 14.11 -23.35 30.96
C ALA A 20 14.76 -24.06 32.17
N THR A 21 15.98 -23.65 32.54
CA THR A 21 16.69 -24.16 33.74
C THR A 21 16.33 -23.43 35.04
N VAL A 22 15.52 -22.37 34.98
CA VAL A 22 15.05 -21.66 36.18
C VAL A 22 13.87 -22.45 36.78
N GLU A 23 14.13 -23.09 37.93
CA GLU A 23 13.13 -23.90 38.67
C GLU A 23 12.13 -23.03 39.44
N ASP A 24 12.52 -21.81 39.83
CA ASP A 24 11.67 -20.87 40.54
C ASP A 24 10.68 -20.19 39.57
N GLU A 25 9.39 -20.50 39.73
CA GLU A 25 8.34 -20.00 38.84
C GLU A 25 8.18 -18.47 38.90
N THR A 26 8.50 -17.84 40.03
CA THR A 26 8.40 -16.39 40.19
C THR A 26 9.54 -15.68 39.47
N LEU A 27 10.78 -16.17 39.63
CA LEU A 27 11.94 -15.67 38.91
C LEU A 27 11.83 -15.95 37.41
N ARG A 28 11.21 -17.06 37.02
CA ARG A 28 10.97 -17.38 35.60
C ARG A 28 10.00 -16.41 34.96
N LYS A 29 8.90 -16.04 35.65
CA LYS A 29 7.95 -15.02 35.17
C LYS A 29 8.60 -13.64 35.06
N GLU A 30 9.35 -13.23 36.08
CA GLU A 30 10.11 -11.96 36.06
C GLU A 30 11.15 -11.94 34.93
N ALA A 31 11.84 -13.07 34.71
CA ALA A 31 12.80 -13.20 33.63
C ALA A 31 12.15 -13.25 32.25
N ASP A 32 10.95 -13.81 32.10
CA ASP A 32 10.14 -13.72 30.87
C ASP A 32 9.66 -12.30 30.58
N GLU A 33 9.26 -11.55 31.61
CA GLU A 33 8.89 -10.13 31.51
C GLU A 33 10.08 -9.28 31.05
N HIS A 34 11.26 -9.51 31.62
CA HIS A 34 12.47 -8.76 31.29
C HIS A 34 13.27 -9.32 30.10
N LYS A 35 12.88 -10.49 29.56
CA LYS A 35 13.53 -11.10 28.38
C LYS A 35 13.53 -10.14 27.20
N GLU A 36 12.40 -9.46 26.96
CA GLU A 36 12.30 -8.47 25.87
C GLU A 36 13.25 -7.29 26.07
N ASP A 37 13.41 -6.82 27.30
CA ASP A 37 14.27 -5.68 27.61
C ASP A 37 15.75 -6.04 27.56
N CYS A 38 16.10 -7.22 28.06
CA CYS A 38 17.44 -7.79 27.92
C CYS A 38 17.83 -7.89 26.44
N LEU A 39 16.95 -8.46 25.61
CA LEU A 39 17.19 -8.59 24.17
C LEU A 39 17.27 -7.25 23.43
N LYS A 40 16.58 -6.19 23.91
CA LYS A 40 16.71 -4.81 23.40
C LYS A 40 18.05 -4.19 23.80
N VAL A 41 18.46 -4.33 25.06
CA VAL A 41 19.75 -3.80 25.58
C VAL A 41 20.92 -4.44 24.85
N PHE A 42 20.85 -5.74 24.58
CA PHE A 42 21.88 -6.47 23.83
C PHE A 42 21.78 -6.30 22.30
N GLY A 43 20.78 -5.59 21.79
CA GLY A 43 20.60 -5.35 20.34
C GLY A 43 20.39 -6.63 19.51
N ILE A 44 20.01 -7.74 20.16
CA ILE A 44 19.84 -9.08 19.56
C ILE A 44 18.49 -9.17 18.85
N LYS A 45 17.46 -8.59 19.46
CA LYS A 45 16.31 -8.11 18.71
C LYS A 45 16.75 -6.78 18.14
N SER A 46 17.16 -6.76 16.86
CA SER A 46 17.11 -5.54 16.04
C SER A 46 15.87 -4.79 16.51
N ARG A 47 16.04 -3.58 17.08
CA ARG A 47 14.94 -2.69 17.47
C ARG A 47 13.85 -2.93 16.46
N LYS A 48 12.76 -3.60 16.87
CA LYS A 48 11.73 -4.10 15.95
C LYS A 48 11.57 -3.03 14.89
N ILE A 49 11.93 -3.33 13.64
CA ILE A 49 11.41 -2.55 12.51
C ILE A 49 9.92 -2.88 12.52
N ARG A 50 9.18 -2.27 13.46
CA ARG A 50 7.73 -2.26 13.55
C ARG A 50 7.22 -0.90 13.10
N ASP A 51 8.04 0.13 13.27
CA ASP A 51 7.79 1.46 12.76
C ASP A 51 8.60 1.68 11.49
N CYS A 52 8.10 1.14 10.37
CA CYS A 52 8.59 1.36 9.02
C CYS A 52 8.34 2.81 8.52
N GLY A 53 8.29 3.79 9.41
CA GLY A 53 8.02 5.19 9.12
C GLY A 53 6.58 5.50 8.66
N PHE A 54 5.75 4.49 8.37
CA PHE A 54 4.35 4.68 8.00
C PHE A 54 3.48 4.94 9.24
N ASP A 55 3.38 6.22 9.61
CA ASP A 55 2.56 6.68 10.72
C ASP A 55 1.06 6.58 10.36
N THR A 56 0.39 5.55 10.88
CA THR A 56 -1.03 5.32 10.61
C THR A 56 -1.92 6.43 11.15
N GLU A 57 -1.50 7.10 12.23
CA GLU A 57 -2.29 8.20 12.81
C GLU A 57 -2.26 9.44 11.93
N LYS A 58 -1.16 9.67 11.20
CA LYS A 58 -1.04 10.81 10.27
C LYS A 58 -1.61 10.51 8.90
N HIS A 59 -1.30 9.35 8.33
CA HIS A 59 -1.59 9.05 6.92
C HIS A 59 -2.96 8.43 6.67
N LEU A 60 -3.67 7.99 7.72
CA LEU A 60 -5.01 7.39 7.65
C LEU A 60 -6.08 8.23 8.36
N THR A 61 -5.85 9.53 8.56
CA THR A 61 -6.84 10.46 9.16
C THR A 61 -8.13 10.59 8.36
N TRP A 62 -8.12 10.22 7.08
CA TRP A 62 -9.28 10.22 6.19
C TRP A 62 -10.19 9.01 6.36
N LEU A 63 -9.77 8.00 7.12
CA LEU A 63 -10.63 6.87 7.48
C LEU A 63 -11.58 7.27 8.60
N THR A 64 -12.78 6.68 8.56
CA THR A 64 -13.74 6.73 9.67
C THR A 64 -13.23 5.93 10.86
N ASP A 65 -13.74 6.21 12.05
CA ASP A 65 -13.31 5.51 13.26
C ASP A 65 -13.64 4.01 13.20
N GLU A 66 -14.78 3.64 12.61
CA GLU A 66 -15.12 2.23 12.33
C GLU A 66 -14.09 1.54 11.42
N GLN A 67 -13.62 2.23 10.37
CA GLN A 67 -12.59 1.69 9.48
C GLN A 67 -11.24 1.56 10.18
N LYS A 68 -10.89 2.49 11.07
CA LYS A 68 -9.68 2.41 11.90
C LYS A 68 -9.75 1.25 12.88
N ASP A 69 -10.91 0.99 13.48
CA ASP A 69 -11.13 -0.14 14.37
C ASP A 69 -10.96 -1.47 13.64
N ILE A 70 -11.47 -1.59 12.41
CA ILE A 70 -11.22 -2.77 11.56
C ILE A 70 -9.71 -2.98 11.35
N LEU A 71 -8.96 -1.92 11.04
CA LEU A 71 -7.51 -2.04 10.85
C LEU A 71 -6.78 -2.39 12.15
N THR A 72 -7.21 -1.83 13.29
CA THR A 72 -6.67 -2.15 14.62
C THR A 72 -6.94 -3.59 14.98
N GLN A 73 -8.14 -4.10 14.69
CA GLN A 73 -8.49 -5.50 14.87
C GLN A 73 -7.63 -6.41 13.98
N MET A 74 -7.44 -6.08 12.71
CA MET A 74 -6.56 -6.85 11.82
C MET A 74 -5.10 -6.88 12.32
N LYS A 75 -4.62 -5.79 12.92
CA LYS A 75 -3.29 -5.75 13.59
C LYS A 75 -3.28 -6.62 14.84
N ALA A 76 -4.33 -6.60 15.66
CA ALA A 76 -4.45 -7.45 16.86
C ALA A 76 -4.51 -8.94 16.51
N GLU A 77 -5.19 -9.29 15.42
CA GLU A 77 -5.26 -10.63 14.83
C GLU A 77 -3.95 -11.07 14.16
N LYS A 78 -2.90 -10.22 14.16
CA LYS A 78 -1.60 -10.46 13.51
C LYS A 78 -1.72 -10.85 12.04
N LYS A 79 -2.70 -10.27 11.34
CA LYS A 79 -2.85 -10.48 9.89
C LYS A 79 -1.62 -9.97 9.16
N ALA A 80 -1.38 -10.53 7.97
CA ALA A 80 -0.22 -10.15 7.18
C ALA A 80 -0.29 -8.64 6.83
N PRO A 81 0.86 -7.92 6.81
CA PRO A 81 0.89 -6.51 6.43
C PRO A 81 0.25 -6.24 5.06
N GLN A 82 0.37 -7.19 4.14
CA GLN A 82 -0.25 -7.13 2.81
C GLN A 82 -1.78 -7.11 2.87
N ASP A 83 -2.40 -7.86 3.78
CA ASP A 83 -3.86 -7.87 3.96
C ASP A 83 -4.35 -6.53 4.51
N ILE A 84 -3.60 -5.95 5.44
CA ILE A 84 -3.89 -4.63 6.01
C ILE A 84 -3.79 -3.56 4.91
N HIS A 85 -2.71 -3.58 4.11
CA HIS A 85 -2.57 -2.67 2.97
C HIS A 85 -3.70 -2.83 1.96
N LYS A 86 -4.07 -4.07 1.63
CA LYS A 86 -5.19 -4.36 0.74
C LYS A 86 -6.49 -3.75 1.28
N LYS A 87 -6.77 -3.90 2.58
CA LYS A 87 -7.96 -3.32 3.21
C LYS A 87 -7.98 -1.79 3.14
N ILE A 88 -6.83 -1.13 3.37
CA ILE A 88 -6.70 0.32 3.21
C ILE A 88 -7.04 0.75 1.78
N PHE A 89 -6.56 0.01 0.77
CA PHE A 89 -6.89 0.30 -0.63
C PHE A 89 -8.36 0.05 -0.97
N GLU A 90 -8.99 -0.97 -0.40
CA GLU A 90 -10.43 -1.20 -0.54
C GLU A 90 -11.21 0.02 -0.03
N PHE A 91 -10.88 0.55 1.15
CA PHE A 91 -11.49 1.78 1.66
C PHE A 91 -11.22 2.96 0.73
N TYR A 92 -9.98 3.10 0.23
CA TYR A 92 -9.62 4.18 -0.67
C TYR A 92 -10.42 4.15 -1.98
N ASP A 93 -10.62 2.97 -2.57
CA ASP A 93 -11.40 2.81 -3.81
C ASP A 93 -12.88 3.14 -3.62
N THR A 94 -13.43 2.94 -2.41
CA THR A 94 -14.81 3.34 -2.07
C THR A 94 -14.96 4.85 -1.85
N THR A 95 -13.87 5.59 -1.64
CA THR A 95 -13.93 7.04 -1.50
C THR A 95 -14.03 7.74 -2.86
N THR A 96 -14.80 8.85 -2.91
CA THR A 96 -14.97 9.68 -4.10
C THR A 96 -14.83 11.16 -3.77
N GLY A 97 -14.59 12.00 -4.78
CA GLY A 97 -14.52 13.45 -4.60
C GLY A 97 -13.34 13.92 -3.74
N GLU A 98 -13.57 14.91 -2.88
CA GLU A 98 -12.54 15.55 -2.07
C GLU A 98 -11.85 14.60 -1.09
N THR A 99 -12.60 13.67 -0.48
CA THR A 99 -12.06 12.67 0.44
C THR A 99 -11.01 11.81 -0.25
N ARG A 100 -11.26 11.40 -1.50
CA ARG A 100 -10.29 10.62 -2.28
C ARG A 100 -9.02 11.41 -2.57
N THR A 101 -9.13 12.69 -2.89
CA THR A 101 -7.97 13.56 -3.12
C THR A 101 -7.14 13.72 -1.85
N LYS A 102 -7.77 14.02 -0.71
CA LYS A 102 -7.08 14.12 0.60
C LYS A 102 -6.44 12.79 0.99
N ALA A 103 -7.15 11.68 0.83
CA ALA A 103 -6.63 10.34 1.09
C ALA A 103 -5.40 10.04 0.24
N LYS A 104 -5.44 10.40 -1.05
CA LYS A 104 -4.30 10.23 -1.96
C LYS A 104 -3.08 11.02 -1.50
N GLU A 105 -3.24 12.29 -1.11
CA GLU A 105 -2.14 13.12 -0.64
C GLU A 105 -1.51 12.58 0.64
N LEU A 106 -2.33 12.15 1.61
CA LEU A 106 -1.87 11.55 2.86
C LEU A 106 -1.14 10.22 2.61
N MET A 107 -1.71 9.34 1.78
CA MET A 107 -1.07 8.07 1.42
C MET A 107 0.22 8.28 0.62
N GLN A 108 0.29 9.32 -0.21
CA GLN A 108 1.54 9.73 -0.88
C GLN A 108 2.58 10.19 0.13
N GLY A 109 2.18 10.91 1.18
CA GLY A 109 3.03 11.26 2.32
C GLY A 109 3.62 10.03 2.99
N GLY A 110 2.79 9.05 3.34
CA GLY A 110 3.25 7.80 3.95
C GLY A 110 4.22 7.01 3.08
N CYS A 111 4.00 6.98 1.75
CA CYS A 111 4.97 6.37 0.84
C CYS A 111 6.31 7.11 0.80
N LYS A 112 6.32 8.44 0.94
CA LYS A 112 7.58 9.22 1.05
C LYS A 112 8.31 8.92 2.35
N ASP A 113 7.59 8.76 3.46
CA ASP A 113 8.19 8.43 4.75
C ASP A 113 8.84 7.04 4.73
N VAL A 114 8.18 6.07 4.09
CA VAL A 114 8.76 4.73 3.86
C VAL A 114 10.01 4.84 2.99
N LEU A 115 9.96 5.58 1.88
CA LEU A 115 11.14 5.80 1.02
C LEU A 115 12.29 6.48 1.79
N LYS A 116 11.99 7.46 2.64
CA LYS A 116 12.99 8.14 3.48
C LYS A 116 13.62 7.18 4.49
N HIS A 117 12.85 6.26 5.04
CA HIS A 117 13.35 5.24 5.96
C HIS A 117 14.24 4.19 5.27
N VAL A 118 13.83 3.77 4.07
CA VAL A 118 14.48 2.70 3.31
C VAL A 118 15.72 3.21 2.57
N LEU A 119 15.57 4.26 1.77
CA LEU A 119 16.61 4.81 0.87
C LEU A 119 17.38 5.98 1.48
N GLY A 120 16.88 6.56 2.58
CA GLY A 120 17.43 7.76 3.18
C GLY A 120 16.85 9.05 2.59
N GLU A 121 17.17 10.17 3.25
CA GLU A 121 16.65 11.49 2.91
C GLU A 121 17.16 12.01 1.55
N GLU A 122 18.41 11.71 1.21
CA GLU A 122 19.06 12.17 -0.01
C GLU A 122 18.39 11.59 -1.28
N LYS A 123 18.28 10.26 -1.36
CA LYS A 123 17.63 9.57 -2.48
C LYS A 123 16.14 9.93 -2.58
N THR A 124 15.47 10.14 -1.44
CA THR A 124 14.06 10.56 -1.42
C THR A 124 13.88 11.99 -1.92
N ALA A 125 14.80 12.91 -1.59
CA ALA A 125 14.80 14.27 -2.12
C ALA A 125 15.04 14.29 -3.64
N GLU A 126 15.93 13.43 -4.14
CA GLU A 126 16.17 13.25 -5.57
C GLU A 126 14.90 12.77 -6.31
N LEU A 127 14.21 11.74 -5.78
CA LEU A 127 12.94 11.25 -6.33
C LEU A 127 11.86 12.35 -6.32
N LYS A 128 11.80 13.16 -5.25
CA LYS A 128 10.88 14.29 -5.16
C LYS A 128 11.18 15.35 -6.23
N ALA A 129 12.45 15.73 -6.39
CA ALA A 129 12.89 16.71 -7.38
C ALA A 129 12.57 16.24 -8.81
N MET A 130 12.83 14.97 -9.13
CA MET A 130 12.48 14.40 -10.44
C MET A 130 10.97 14.42 -10.71
N LYS A 131 10.14 14.20 -9.68
CA LYS A 131 8.69 14.28 -9.82
C LYS A 131 8.22 15.72 -10.07
N GLU A 132 8.84 16.69 -9.40
CA GLU A 132 8.57 18.13 -9.59
C GLU A 132 9.08 18.64 -10.94
N SER A 133 10.18 18.08 -11.47
CA SER A 133 10.69 18.39 -12.81
C SER A 133 9.88 17.75 -13.94
N GLY A 134 8.82 17.00 -13.62
CA GLY A 134 7.93 16.39 -14.61
C GLY A 134 8.48 15.10 -15.22
N ALA A 135 9.37 14.38 -14.54
CA ALA A 135 9.84 13.07 -15.00
C ALA A 135 8.65 12.12 -15.22
N SER A 136 8.77 11.27 -16.24
CA SER A 136 7.73 10.31 -16.55
C SER A 136 7.58 9.28 -15.43
N ASN A 137 6.38 8.72 -15.32
CA ASN A 137 6.10 7.64 -14.37
C ASN A 137 7.01 6.42 -14.59
N ASP A 138 7.42 6.15 -15.83
CA ASP A 138 8.29 5.01 -16.14
C ASP A 138 9.74 5.26 -15.69
N GLU A 139 10.27 6.47 -15.92
CA GLU A 139 11.58 6.89 -15.41
C GLU A 139 11.62 6.85 -13.87
N MET A 140 10.56 7.34 -13.23
CA MET A 140 10.42 7.30 -11.77
C MET A 140 10.41 5.86 -11.25
N SER A 141 9.67 4.98 -11.92
CA SER A 141 9.59 3.57 -11.55
C SER A 141 10.94 2.86 -11.70
N SER A 142 11.69 3.16 -12.77
CA SER A 142 13.00 2.55 -13.00
C SER A 142 13.96 2.98 -11.90
N LYS A 143 14.05 4.28 -11.63
CA LYS A 143 14.98 4.83 -10.65
C LYS A 143 14.70 4.35 -9.22
N ILE A 144 13.42 4.24 -8.84
CA ILE A 144 13.06 3.64 -7.54
C ILE A 144 13.53 2.18 -7.48
N LYS A 145 13.36 1.42 -8.56
CA LYS A 145 13.77 0.01 -8.60
C LYS A 145 15.29 -0.13 -8.50
N ASP A 146 16.04 0.67 -9.24
CA ASP A 146 17.51 0.67 -9.21
C ASP A 146 18.00 1.01 -7.80
N MET A 147 17.43 2.04 -7.17
CA MET A 147 17.74 2.40 -5.78
C MET A 147 17.36 1.30 -4.77
N MET A 148 16.29 0.53 -5.03
CA MET A 148 15.89 -0.60 -4.19
C MET A 148 16.81 -1.81 -4.36
N ASP A 149 17.36 -2.02 -5.56
CA ASP A 149 18.29 -3.11 -5.85
C ASP A 149 19.65 -2.87 -5.19
N GLU A 150 20.08 -1.61 -5.09
CA GLU A 150 21.27 -1.13 -4.35
C GLU A 150 21.18 -1.30 -2.83
N ILE A 151 20.02 -1.65 -2.25
CA ILE A 151 19.88 -1.86 -0.81
C ILE A 151 20.52 -3.19 -0.40
N ASP A 152 21.62 -3.12 0.34
CA ASP A 152 22.30 -4.30 0.92
C ASP A 152 21.61 -4.85 2.16
N ASP A 153 20.87 -3.99 2.88
CA ASP A 153 20.14 -4.37 4.09
C ASP A 153 18.91 -5.22 3.72
N LYS A 154 18.99 -6.52 4.03
CA LYS A 154 17.92 -7.50 3.74
C LYS A 154 16.59 -7.11 4.37
N GLU A 155 16.58 -6.51 5.56
CA GLU A 155 15.35 -6.07 6.20
C GLU A 155 14.75 -4.88 5.45
N LYS A 156 15.53 -3.83 5.17
CA LYS A 156 15.08 -2.68 4.37
C LYS A 156 14.63 -3.07 2.96
N LYS A 157 15.31 -4.03 2.33
CA LYS A 157 14.94 -4.57 1.01
C LYS A 157 13.61 -5.31 1.06
N SER A 158 13.35 -6.09 2.11
CA SER A 158 12.05 -6.74 2.30
C SER A 158 10.92 -5.73 2.46
N TYR A 159 11.17 -4.62 3.18
CA TYR A 159 10.23 -3.51 3.32
C TYR A 159 9.99 -2.77 2.00
N ALA A 160 11.06 -2.50 1.26
CA ALA A 160 11.00 -1.89 -0.06
C ALA A 160 10.05 -2.66 -0.99
N VAL A 161 10.23 -3.97 -1.07
CA VAL A 161 9.40 -4.88 -1.90
C VAL A 161 7.94 -4.92 -1.41
N ALA A 162 7.71 -4.93 -0.10
CA ALA A 162 6.34 -4.95 0.44
C ALA A 162 5.54 -3.68 0.10
N TYR A 163 6.20 -2.52 0.09
CA TYR A 163 5.57 -1.22 -0.18
C TYR A 163 5.64 -0.78 -1.64
N GLU A 164 6.42 -1.46 -2.49
CA GLU A 164 6.61 -1.13 -3.90
C GLU A 164 5.26 -1.08 -4.65
N GLY A 165 4.48 -2.16 -4.60
CA GLY A 165 3.18 -2.26 -5.27
C GLY A 165 2.16 -1.21 -4.79
N PRO A 166 1.91 -1.10 -3.47
CA PRO A 166 1.11 -0.03 -2.86
C PRO A 166 1.51 1.38 -3.33
N CYS A 167 2.79 1.73 -3.23
CA CYS A 167 3.24 3.08 -3.53
C CYS A 167 3.20 3.40 -5.02
N LYS A 168 3.52 2.43 -5.89
CA LYS A 168 3.33 2.55 -7.34
C LYS A 168 1.87 2.86 -7.69
N ARG A 169 0.93 2.15 -7.06
CA ARG A 169 -0.52 2.39 -7.25
C ARG A 169 -0.94 3.80 -6.83
N ILE A 170 -0.49 4.29 -5.67
CA ILE A 170 -0.84 5.62 -5.15
C ILE A 170 -0.24 6.76 -5.97
N PHE A 171 1.01 6.61 -6.42
CA PHE A 171 1.66 7.60 -7.26
C PHE A 171 1.22 7.53 -8.72
N GLY A 172 0.52 6.47 -9.15
CA GLY A 172 0.19 6.23 -10.56
C GLY A 172 1.42 5.87 -11.40
N VAL A 173 2.51 5.51 -10.74
CA VAL A 173 3.81 5.15 -11.31
C VAL A 173 3.76 3.68 -11.73
N GLY A 174 3.97 3.38 -13.02
CA GLY A 174 3.86 2.01 -13.55
C GLY A 174 2.43 1.45 -13.68
N SER A 175 1.39 2.23 -13.36
CA SER A 175 0.02 1.88 -13.71
C SER A 175 -0.18 2.19 -15.19
N ARG A 176 -0.21 1.16 -16.06
CA ARG A 176 -0.93 1.30 -17.34
C ARG A 176 -2.32 1.81 -16.95
N LYS A 177 -2.71 3.00 -17.39
CA LYS A 177 -4.12 3.40 -17.29
C LYS A 177 -4.90 2.23 -17.86
N ARG A 178 -5.63 1.49 -17.02
CA ARG A 178 -6.81 0.80 -17.53
C ARG A 178 -7.61 1.94 -18.12
N ARG A 179 -7.63 2.02 -19.47
CA ARG A 179 -8.55 2.91 -20.15
C ARG A 179 -9.90 2.52 -19.56
N ASP A 180 -10.45 3.44 -18.79
CA ASP A 180 -11.78 3.29 -18.27
C ASP A 180 -12.67 3.27 -19.51
N HIS A 181 -12.94 2.07 -20.03
CA HIS A 181 -13.76 1.86 -21.23
C HIS A 181 -15.23 2.00 -20.85
N HIS A 182 -15.55 3.08 -20.13
CA HIS A 182 -16.90 3.62 -20.09
C HIS A 182 -17.15 4.30 -21.43
N HIS A 183 -17.30 3.48 -22.48
CA HIS A 183 -17.94 3.93 -23.69
C HIS A 183 -19.41 4.16 -23.38
N GLY A 184 -19.74 5.36 -22.88
CA GLY A 184 -21.07 5.91 -22.97
C GLY A 184 -21.39 6.21 -24.43
N HIS A 185 -21.54 5.19 -25.26
CA HIS A 185 -21.99 5.36 -26.63
C HIS A 185 -23.45 5.82 -26.59
N LYS A 186 -23.70 7.04 -27.06
CA LYS A 186 -25.07 7.50 -27.26
C LYS A 186 -25.65 6.75 -28.45
N LEU A 187 -26.99 6.60 -28.49
CA LEU A 187 -27.66 6.00 -29.65
C LEU A 187 -27.25 6.70 -30.96
N GLU A 188 -26.99 8.00 -30.88
CA GLU A 188 -26.53 8.84 -31.98
C GLU A 188 -25.18 8.39 -32.55
N ASP A 189 -24.29 7.84 -31.73
CA ASP A 189 -23.00 7.33 -32.19
C ASP A 189 -23.21 6.05 -32.99
N TYR A 190 -24.06 5.14 -32.51
CA TYR A 190 -24.43 3.92 -33.24
C TYR A 190 -25.16 4.22 -34.55
N LEU A 191 -26.04 5.24 -34.57
CA LEU A 191 -26.72 5.70 -35.78
C LEU A 191 -25.73 6.16 -36.85
N LYS A 192 -24.63 6.80 -36.45
CA LYS A 192 -23.63 7.33 -37.37
C LYS A 192 -22.59 6.31 -37.81
N THR A 193 -22.17 5.40 -36.93
CA THR A 193 -21.08 4.47 -37.23
C THR A 193 -21.57 3.13 -37.76
N HIS A 194 -22.59 2.54 -37.13
CA HIS A 194 -23.03 1.16 -37.39
C HIS A 194 -24.34 1.09 -38.19
N LEU A 195 -25.13 2.14 -38.19
CA LEU A 195 -26.43 2.22 -38.86
C LEU A 195 -26.47 3.35 -39.90
N SER A 196 -25.33 3.69 -40.49
CA SER A 196 -25.21 4.72 -41.54
C SER A 196 -25.94 4.37 -42.84
N TRP A 197 -26.40 3.13 -42.97
CA TRP A 197 -27.21 2.64 -44.08
C TRP A 197 -28.71 2.94 -43.92
N LEU A 198 -29.17 3.35 -42.72
CA LEU A 198 -30.55 3.78 -42.50
C LEU A 198 -30.80 5.16 -43.13
N THR A 199 -32.02 5.36 -43.66
CA THR A 199 -32.46 6.70 -44.09
C THR A 199 -32.76 7.58 -42.87
N SER A 200 -32.66 8.90 -43.05
CA SER A 200 -32.85 9.87 -41.96
C SER A 200 -34.20 9.71 -41.23
N GLU A 201 -35.27 9.39 -41.95
CA GLU A 201 -36.61 9.18 -41.39
C GLU A 201 -36.68 7.92 -40.49
N GLN A 202 -36.02 6.84 -40.88
CA GLN A 202 -35.96 5.62 -40.07
C GLN A 202 -35.09 5.84 -38.81
N GLY A 203 -34.02 6.63 -38.93
CA GLY A 203 -33.18 7.01 -37.80
C GLY A 203 -33.89 7.90 -36.77
N GLU A 204 -34.77 8.79 -37.20
CA GLU A 204 -35.60 9.60 -36.29
C GLU A 204 -36.67 8.77 -35.57
N THR A 205 -37.26 7.79 -36.27
CA THR A 205 -38.20 6.85 -35.67
C THR A 205 -37.56 6.03 -34.53
N LEU A 206 -36.30 5.63 -34.67
CA LEU A 206 -35.57 4.94 -33.59
C LEU A 206 -35.28 5.86 -32.39
N LYS A 207 -35.09 7.17 -32.62
CA LYS A 207 -34.89 8.14 -31.54
C LYS A 207 -36.18 8.37 -30.76
N THR A 208 -37.32 8.50 -31.43
CA THR A 208 -38.62 8.67 -30.78
C THR A 208 -39.02 7.41 -30.01
N MET A 209 -38.83 6.22 -30.58
CA MET A 209 -39.11 4.95 -29.89
C MET A 209 -38.25 4.74 -28.64
N LYS A 210 -36.99 5.20 -28.65
CA LYS A 210 -36.13 5.19 -27.45
C LYS A 210 -36.59 6.20 -26.39
N ALA A 211 -37.09 7.35 -26.81
CA ALA A 211 -37.67 8.35 -25.90
C ALA A 211 -38.99 7.86 -25.27
N ASP A 212 -39.77 7.08 -26.03
CA ASP A 212 -41.03 6.48 -25.59
C ASP A 212 -40.84 5.19 -24.75
N GLY A 213 -39.60 4.70 -24.61
CA GLY A 213 -39.25 3.58 -23.72
C GLY A 213 -39.69 2.19 -24.18
N LYS A 214 -40.02 2.01 -25.47
CA LYS A 214 -40.44 0.69 -26.01
C LYS A 214 -39.29 -0.32 -25.99
N THR A 215 -39.61 -1.56 -25.62
CA THR A 215 -38.60 -2.63 -25.49
C THR A 215 -38.39 -3.36 -26.83
N PRO A 216 -37.20 -3.97 -27.07
CA PRO A 216 -36.89 -4.61 -28.35
C PRO A 216 -37.80 -5.77 -28.77
N SER A 217 -38.62 -6.29 -27.86
CA SER A 217 -39.61 -7.35 -28.13
C SER A 217 -40.92 -6.84 -28.74
N GLU A 218 -41.10 -5.52 -28.83
CA GLU A 218 -42.26 -4.87 -29.47
C GLU A 218 -41.91 -4.30 -30.86
N LEU A 219 -40.73 -4.66 -31.40
CA LEU A 219 -40.25 -4.35 -32.75
C LEU A 219 -40.62 -5.45 -33.75
#